data_AF-A0ABC8RWM0-F1
#
_entry.id   AF-A0ABC8RWM0-F1
#
_cell.length_a   1.000
_cell.length_b   1.000
_cell.length_c   1.000
_cell.angle_alpha   90.00
_cell.angle_beta   90.00
_cell.angle_gamma   90.00
#
_symmetry.space_group_name_H-M   'P 1'
#
loop_
_entity.id
_entity.type
_entity.pdbx_description
1 polymer ?
#
loop_
_entity_poly.entity_id
_entity_poly.type
_entity_poly.pdbx_seq_one_letter_code
_entity_poly.pdbx_strand_id
1 'polypeptide(L)'
;MNFVQCDVKNFRWRDKIVDTVIVNPPFGARNKGADMDFLSVALKVASQAVYSLLKTTRDHVKRTALRDYNASSAEILCELRFDVPRLYKFHKRKQVDIAVDLWPFVPQNSQ
;
A
#
# COMPACT_ATOMS: atom_id res chain seq x y z
N MET A 1 9.34 18.74 10.29
CA MET A 1 8.40 17.75 9.70
C MET A 1 7.60 18.47 8.64
N ASN A 2 7.58 17.95 7.41
CA ASN A 2 6.91 18.58 6.28
C ASN A 2 5.65 17.81 5.92
N PHE A 3 4.59 18.52 5.53
CA PHE A 3 3.33 17.92 5.10
C PHE A 3 2.98 18.43 3.72
N VAL A 4 2.45 17.56 2.87
CA VAL A 4 2.01 17.88 1.51
C VAL A 4 0.59 17.37 1.33
N GLN A 5 -0.34 18.25 1.02
CA GLN A 5 -1.68 17.87 0.61
C GLN A 5 -1.67 17.56 -0.89
N CYS A 6 -1.97 16.32 -1.26
CA CYS A 6 -2.04 15.92 -2.67
C CYS A 6 -2.93 14.69 -2.87
N ASP A 7 -3.35 14.46 -4.11
CA ASP A 7 -3.80 13.14 -4.57
C ASP A 7 -2.57 12.30 -4.89
N VAL A 8 -2.46 11.10 -4.33
CA VAL A 8 -1.34 10.19 -4.55
C VAL A 8 -1.11 9.90 -6.03
N LYS A 9 -2.18 9.83 -6.84
CA LYS A 9 -2.07 9.59 -8.29
C LYS A 9 -1.40 10.76 -9.03
N ASN A 10 -1.47 11.94 -8.45
CA ASN A 10 -0.85 13.17 -8.96
C ASN A 10 0.45 13.51 -8.21
N PHE A 11 0.94 12.61 -7.36
CA PHE A 11 2.17 12.83 -6.61
C PHE A 11 3.35 12.87 -7.58
N ARG A 12 4.04 14.01 -7.62
CA ARG A 12 5.00 14.33 -8.69
C ARG A 12 6.40 13.76 -8.46
N TRP A 13 6.67 13.22 -7.28
CA TRP A 13 7.95 12.56 -7.03
C TRP A 13 7.97 11.28 -7.85
N ARG A 14 8.87 11.23 -8.83
CA ARG A 14 9.08 10.05 -9.69
C ARG A 14 10.52 9.56 -9.64
N ASP A 15 11.39 10.36 -9.06
CA ASP A 15 12.75 9.98 -8.75
C ASP A 15 12.75 9.23 -7.40
N LYS A 16 13.59 8.22 -7.29
CA LYS A 16 13.80 7.42 -6.09
C LYS A 16 14.50 8.24 -4.98
N ILE A 17 13.80 9.24 -4.45
CA ILE A 17 14.37 10.27 -3.55
C ILE A 17 14.08 10.00 -2.08
N VAL A 18 13.29 8.97 -1.78
CA VAL A 18 12.99 8.57 -0.40
C VAL A 18 13.51 7.16 -0.18
N ASP A 19 14.27 6.94 0.89
CA ASP A 19 14.83 5.62 1.20
C ASP A 19 13.74 4.58 1.46
N THR A 20 12.75 4.95 2.27
CA THR A 20 11.70 4.05 2.71
C THR A 20 10.33 4.72 2.69
N VAL A 21 9.34 4.05 2.11
CA VAL A 21 7.94 4.47 2.15
C VAL A 21 7.17 3.51 3.07
N ILE A 22 6.41 4.07 4.01
CA ILE A 22 5.47 3.32 4.86
C ILE A 22 4.06 3.78 4.50
N VAL A 23 3.16 2.85 4.23
CA VAL A 23 1.80 3.19 3.81
C VAL A 23 0.77 2.23 4.40
N ASN A 24 -0.29 2.80 4.98
CA ASN A 24 -1.52 2.08 5.32
C ASN A 24 -2.62 2.62 4.39
N PRO A 25 -2.68 2.12 3.14
CA PRO A 25 -3.55 2.69 2.14
C PRO A 25 -5.02 2.40 2.46
N PRO A 26 -5.96 3.15 1.88
CA PRO A 26 -7.38 2.81 1.98
C PRO A 26 -7.64 1.39 1.45
N PHE A 27 -8.29 0.52 2.25
CA PHE A 27 -8.50 -0.90 1.96
C PHE A 27 -9.52 -1.23 0.84
N GLY A 28 -9.72 -0.34 -0.13
CA GLY A 28 -10.54 -0.62 -1.31
C GLY A 28 -12.05 -0.79 -1.06
N ALA A 29 -12.54 -0.64 0.17
CA ALA A 29 -13.94 -0.93 0.53
C ALA A 29 -14.97 0.02 -0.14
N ARG A 30 -14.55 1.26 -0.44
CA ARG A 30 -15.35 2.26 -1.19
C ARG A 30 -14.85 2.47 -2.61
N ASN A 31 -13.53 2.61 -2.77
CA ASN A 31 -12.88 2.85 -4.06
C ASN A 31 -11.99 1.64 -4.39
N LYS A 32 -12.48 0.75 -5.23
CA LYS A 32 -11.72 -0.44 -5.66
C LYS A 32 -10.40 -0.01 -6.30
N GLY A 33 -9.30 -0.68 -5.93
CA GLY A 33 -7.97 -0.45 -6.50
C GLY A 33 -7.18 0.71 -5.89
N ALA A 34 -7.76 1.48 -4.95
CA ALA A 34 -7.03 2.58 -4.30
C ALA A 34 -5.80 2.08 -3.53
N ASP A 35 -5.87 0.91 -2.92
CA ASP A 35 -4.73 0.20 -2.32
C ASP A 35 -3.57 0.01 -3.29
N MET A 36 -3.88 -0.43 -4.51
CA MET A 36 -2.89 -0.67 -5.57
C MET A 36 -2.34 0.63 -6.18
N ASP A 37 -3.16 1.69 -6.29
CA ASP A 37 -2.70 3.03 -6.71
C ASP A 37 -1.60 3.56 -5.76
N PHE A 38 -1.81 3.42 -4.45
CA PHE A 38 -0.81 3.80 -3.45
C PHE A 38 0.45 2.95 -3.55
N LEU A 39 0.32 1.63 -3.71
CA LEU A 39 1.47 0.74 -3.87
C LEU A 39 2.30 1.10 -5.11
N SER A 40 1.65 1.37 -6.25
CA SER A 40 2.32 1.75 -7.49
C SER A 40 3.16 3.01 -7.32
N VAL A 41 2.61 4.02 -6.64
CA VAL A 41 3.33 5.28 -6.39
C VAL A 41 4.44 5.09 -5.36
N ALA A 42 4.19 4.31 -4.30
CA ALA A 42 5.22 4.01 -3.29
C ALA A 42 6.46 3.36 -3.91
N LEU A 43 6.28 2.38 -4.80
CA LEU A 43 7.38 1.69 -5.50
C LEU A 43 8.13 2.59 -6.49
N LYS A 44 7.49 3.64 -7.02
CA LYS A 44 8.15 4.64 -7.89
C LYS A 44 9.02 5.62 -7.12
N VAL A 45 8.66 5.92 -5.87
CA VAL A 45 9.31 6.95 -5.04
C VAL A 45 10.39 6.36 -4.13
N ALA A 46 10.21 5.12 -3.68
CA ALA A 46 11.13 4.46 -2.77
C ALA A 46 12.41 4.01 -3.49
N SER A 47 13.57 4.29 -2.90
CA SER A 47 14.85 3.79 -3.38
C SER A 47 15.19 2.41 -2.82
N GLN A 48 14.84 2.12 -1.56
CA GLN A 48 15.25 0.89 -0.87
C GLN A 48 14.08 0.00 -0.47
N ALA A 49 13.02 0.55 0.14
CA ALA A 49 11.96 -0.27 0.71
C ALA A 49 10.57 0.39 0.69
N VAL A 50 9.55 -0.45 0.55
CA VAL A 50 8.14 -0.08 0.80
C VAL A 50 7.55 -1.06 1.80
N TYR A 51 6.91 -0.54 2.86
CA TYR A 51 6.13 -1.33 3.80
C TYR A 51 4.66 -0.94 3.68
N SER A 52 3.80 -1.88 3.27
CA SER A 52 2.38 -1.63 3.03
C SER A 52 1.47 -2.61 3.77
N LEU A 53 0.36 -2.12 4.31
CA LEU A 53 -0.73 -2.94 4.84
C LEU A 53 -1.81 -3.14 3.78
N LEU A 54 -1.95 -4.36 3.25
CA LEU A 54 -2.86 -4.63 2.13
C LEU A 54 -3.88 -5.72 2.49
N LYS A 55 -5.13 -5.51 2.06
CA LYS A 55 -6.24 -6.46 2.22
C LYS A 55 -6.56 -7.24 0.93
N THR A 56 -6.01 -6.81 -0.20
CA THR A 56 -6.25 -7.41 -1.52
C THR A 56 -5.74 -8.86 -1.57
N THR A 57 -6.18 -9.63 -2.56
CA THR A 57 -5.74 -11.03 -2.69
C THR A 57 -4.22 -11.11 -2.85
N ARG A 58 -3.57 -11.94 -2.04
CA ARG A 58 -2.10 -12.09 -1.99
C ARG A 58 -1.47 -12.32 -3.36
N ASP A 59 -2.08 -13.19 -4.16
CA ASP A 59 -1.64 -13.49 -5.52
C ASP A 59 -1.70 -12.29 -6.47
N HIS A 60 -2.74 -11.46 -6.33
CA HIS A 60 -2.85 -10.25 -7.14
C HIS A 60 -1.78 -9.24 -6.76
N VAL A 61 -1.61 -8.97 -5.46
CA VAL A 61 -0.58 -8.05 -4.95
C VAL A 61 0.80 -8.48 -5.42
N LYS A 62 1.17 -9.75 -5.17
CA LYS A 62 2.48 -10.27 -5.53
C LYS A 62 2.72 -10.20 -7.04
N ARG A 63 1.75 -10.64 -7.85
CA ARG A 63 1.88 -10.63 -9.31
C ARG A 63 2.01 -9.21 -9.86
N THR A 64 1.16 -8.29 -9.42
CA THR A 64 1.15 -6.92 -9.92
C THR A 64 2.38 -6.15 -9.45
N ALA A 65 2.82 -6.32 -8.20
CA ALA A 65 4.04 -5.70 -7.70
C ALA A 65 5.27 -6.11 -8.53
N LEU A 66 5.44 -7.41 -8.76
CA LEU A 66 6.61 -7.96 -9.46
C LEU A 66 6.59 -7.72 -10.97
N ARG A 67 5.41 -7.77 -11.62
CA ARG A 67 5.30 -7.66 -13.08
C ARG A 67 5.04 -6.26 -13.59
N ASP A 68 4.23 -5.48 -12.87
CA ASP A 68 3.68 -4.22 -13.38
C ASP A 68 4.29 -3.00 -12.69
N TYR A 69 4.74 -3.13 -11.43
CA TYR A 69 5.23 -2.02 -10.59
C TYR A 69 6.74 -2.07 -10.29
N ASN A 70 7.51 -2.90 -10.98
CA ASN A 70 8.96 -3.02 -10.82
C ASN A 70 9.42 -3.25 -9.37
N ALA A 71 8.72 -4.07 -8.60
CA ALA A 71 9.27 -4.61 -7.36
C ALA A 71 10.21 -5.78 -7.69
N SER A 72 11.38 -5.83 -7.06
CA SER A 72 12.28 -6.99 -7.13
C SER A 72 11.91 -8.08 -6.13
N SER A 73 11.20 -7.73 -5.05
CA SER A 73 10.67 -8.67 -4.07
C SER A 73 9.30 -8.25 -3.56
N ALA A 74 8.51 -9.26 -3.19
CA ALA A 74 7.17 -9.10 -2.63
C ALA A 74 6.86 -10.36 -1.79
N GLU A 75 7.27 -10.35 -0.53
CA GLU A 75 7.00 -11.45 0.40
C GLU A 75 6.30 -10.93 1.64
N ILE A 76 5.29 -11.66 2.10
CA ILE A 76 4.50 -11.28 3.26
C ILE A 76 5.35 -11.49 4.52
N LEU A 77 5.43 -10.47 5.37
CA LEU A 77 6.11 -10.58 6.65
C LEU A 77 5.20 -11.24 7.69
N CYS A 78 3.96 -10.78 7.80
CA CYS A 78 2.96 -11.35 8.69
C CYS A 78 1.53 -10.93 8.29
N GLU A 79 0.55 -11.67 8.78
CA GLU A 79 -0.86 -11.27 8.79
C GLU A 79 -1.16 -10.56 10.12
N LEU A 80 -1.83 -9.42 10.04
CA LEU A 80 -2.25 -8.60 11.17
C LEU A 80 -3.78 -8.54 11.21
N ARG A 81 -4.34 -8.55 12.41
CA ARG A 81 -5.79 -8.41 12.64
C ARG A 81 -6.08 -7.11 13.38
N PHE A 82 -7.05 -6.36 12.87
CA PHE A 82 -7.46 -5.08 13.45
C PHE A 82 -8.96 -5.06 13.70
N ASP A 83 -9.32 -4.57 14.87
CA ASP A 83 -10.68 -4.20 15.20
C ASP A 83 -10.97 -2.79 14.71
N VAL A 84 -11.85 -2.66 13.71
CA VAL A 84 -12.29 -1.35 13.21
C VAL A 84 -13.66 -1.02 13.80
N PRO A 85 -13.75 -0.05 14.73
CA PRO A 85 -15.02 0.36 15.29
C PRO A 85 -15.88 1.10 14.26
N ARG A 86 -17.17 1.22 14.56
CA ARG A 86 -18.12 1.97 13.73
C ARG A 86 -17.81 3.47 13.75
N LEU A 87 -17.02 3.94 12.79
CA LEU A 87 -16.69 5.38 12.66
C LEU A 87 -17.72 6.19 11.86
N TYR A 88 -18.43 5.57 10.90
CA TYR A 88 -19.30 6.29 9.97
C TYR A 88 -20.75 5.80 9.99
N LYS A 89 -21.69 6.69 9.62
CA LYS A 89 -23.14 6.40 9.59
C LYS A 89 -23.50 5.20 8.69
N PHE A 90 -22.77 5.02 7.59
CA PHE A 90 -22.98 3.94 6.63
C PHE A 90 -22.45 2.56 7.09
N HIS A 91 -21.69 2.51 8.18
CA HIS A 91 -21.28 1.22 8.77
C HIS A 91 -22.48 0.56 9.45
N LYS A 92 -22.84 -0.64 8.99
CA LYS A 92 -23.96 -1.44 9.51
C LYS A 92 -23.61 -2.20 10.80
N ARG A 93 -22.34 -2.56 10.99
CA ARG A 93 -21.84 -3.32 12.15
C ARG A 93 -21.19 -2.39 13.17
N LYS A 94 -21.27 -2.75 14.45
CA LYS A 94 -20.63 -2.00 15.56
C LYS A 94 -19.10 -2.06 15.49
N GLN A 95 -18.58 -3.19 15.06
CA GLN A 95 -17.16 -3.46 14.92
C GLN A 95 -16.97 -4.50 13.82
N VAL A 96 -15.87 -4.40 13.09
CA VAL A 96 -15.45 -5.42 12.13
C VAL A 96 -14.00 -5.77 12.40
N ASP A 97 -13.72 -7.07 12.51
CA ASP A 97 -12.37 -7.60 12.48
C ASP A 97 -11.90 -7.66 11.02
N ILE A 98 -10.74 -7.07 10.73
CA ILE A 98 -10.11 -7.10 9.41
C ILE A 98 -8.74 -7.78 9.51
N ALA A 99 -8.52 -8.76 8.65
CA ALA A 99 -7.19 -9.30 8.40
C ALA A 99 -6.55 -8.54 7.24
N VAL A 100 -5.31 -8.10 7.43
CA VAL A 100 -4.48 -7.46 6.40
C VAL A 100 -3.06 -8.01 6.50
N ASP A 101 -2.37 -8.04 5.38
CA ASP A 101 -0.99 -8.50 5.32
C ASP A 101 -0.03 -7.30 5.39
N LEU A 102 1.04 -7.45 6.16
CA LEU A 102 2.19 -6.55 6.11
C LEU A 102 3.16 -7.04 5.03
N TRP A 103 3.31 -6.23 4.00
CA TRP A 103 4.19 -6.49 2.87
C TRP A 103 5.42 -5.58 2.89
N PRO A 104 6.62 -6.13 3.11
CA PRO A 104 7.85 -5.56 2.61
C PRO A 104 7.98 -5.79 1.09
N PHE A 105 8.24 -4.71 0.36
CA PHE A 105 8.66 -4.73 -1.04
C PHE A 105 10.00 -4.05 -1.20
N VAL A 106 10.82 -4.56 -2.11
CA VAL A 106 12.05 -3.89 -2.56
C VAL A 106 11.82 -3.35 -3.97
N PRO A 107 11.96 -2.03 -4.21
CA PRO A 107 11.92 -1.45 -5.55
C PRO A 107 13.11 -1.95 -6.38
N GLN A 108 12.88 -2.33 -7.64
CA GLN A 108 13.96 -2.69 -8.55
C GLN A 108 14.78 -1.44 -8.91
N ASN A 109 16.10 -1.50 -8.83
CA ASN A 109 16.96 -0.40 -9.25
C ASN A 109 16.99 -0.34 -10.78
N SER A 110 16.65 0.84 -11.33
CA SER A 110 17.08 1.20 -12.67
C SER A 110 18.60 1.31 -12.62
N GLN A 111 19.31 0.30 -13.12
CA GLN A 111 20.69 0.48 -13.55
C GLN A 111 20.70 1.39 -14.78
#